data_AF-A0A8T4HVC8-F1
#
_entry.id   AF-A0A8T4HVC8-F1
#
_cell.length_a   1.000
_cell.length_b   1.000
_cell.length_c   1.000
_cell.angle_alpha   90.00
_cell.angle_beta   90.00
_cell.angle_gamma   90.00
#
_symmetry.space_group_name_H-M   'P 1'
#
loop_
_entity.id
_entity.type
_entity.pdbx_description
1 polymer ?
#
loop_
_entity_poly.entity_id
_entity_poly.type
_entity_poly.pdbx_seq_one_letter_code
_entity_poly.pdbx_strand_id
1 'polypeptide(L)'
;MDKRDTGAPTALRARQKEAVDAAVFALEPPLGGIPADGLRTQVIAAPGSGKTLIAYETARRLEPRGRVLVLVPTLNLLTQTAAKWRQYGLRGPAVAVCSLDRDPEIRAYLADELGVRCTTNPIRLAMWAGTGPVTLFATYASLVGNPGRPTSESDDEDDDEDEGEAVEERAVAGVLERALAGAFGQKLDGFGLAVVDEAHRTAGLATKPWALIHDNARIPADRRLYMTATPRIYEGDATGGEVLVASMDDETVFGKPAFTYPLGQAIEEGVLASFEIDVLEIRDPAPPGTDASLEKRRGMRLGAIRAATLAHMETAGVVSLLSFHARTQEALSFARGLPDATDELRATGRFPGEAWGEWLCGLHPASHQRAVLGQFADGVDAEGRKTEFRILSTCRLLGEGTDITGRCGLDGVLFADMRSS
;
A
#
# COMPACT_ATOMS: atom_id res chain seq x y z
N MET A 1 -18.10 -5.15 -16.47
CA MET A 1 -17.22 -6.14 -17.12
C MET A 1 -16.89 -7.19 -16.09
N ASP A 2 -17.42 -8.39 -16.27
CA ASP A 2 -17.46 -9.45 -15.26
C ASP A 2 -16.05 -10.03 -15.04
N LYS A 3 -15.38 -9.66 -13.92
CA LYS A 3 -14.09 -10.24 -13.50
C LYS A 3 -14.32 -11.64 -12.91
N ARG A 4 -14.90 -12.55 -13.69
CA ARG A 4 -14.88 -13.97 -13.32
C ARG A 4 -13.46 -14.49 -13.44
N ASP A 5 -12.94 -14.92 -12.32
CA ASP A 5 -11.64 -15.57 -12.13
C ASP A 5 -11.64 -16.93 -12.83
N THR A 6 -11.48 -16.91 -14.15
CA THR A 6 -11.17 -18.09 -14.94
C THR A 6 -9.67 -18.30 -14.80
N GLY A 7 -9.21 -19.41 -14.22
CA GLY A 7 -7.79 -19.74 -14.03
C GLY A 7 -6.92 -19.88 -15.30
N ALA A 8 -7.26 -19.17 -16.38
CA ALA A 8 -6.41 -18.89 -17.51
C ALA A 8 -5.42 -17.75 -17.16
N PRO A 9 -4.18 -17.78 -17.69
CA PRO A 9 -3.22 -16.71 -17.48
C PRO A 9 -3.80 -15.37 -17.95
N THR A 10 -3.78 -14.36 -17.07
CA THR A 10 -4.30 -13.02 -17.36
C THR A 10 -3.55 -12.41 -18.55
N ALA A 11 -4.23 -12.31 -19.70
CA ALA A 11 -3.63 -11.72 -20.89
C ALA A 11 -3.30 -10.23 -20.67
N LEU A 12 -2.11 -9.81 -21.09
CA LEU A 12 -1.70 -8.41 -21.06
C LEU A 12 -2.53 -7.57 -22.03
N ARG A 13 -3.03 -6.43 -21.56
CA ARG A 13 -3.59 -5.36 -22.41
C ARG A 13 -2.47 -4.68 -23.20
N ALA A 14 -2.82 -3.96 -24.28
CA ALA A 14 -1.85 -3.30 -25.16
C ALA A 14 -0.82 -2.43 -24.40
N ARG A 15 -1.29 -1.48 -23.57
CA ARG A 15 -0.42 -0.63 -22.74
C ARG A 15 0.41 -1.40 -21.72
N GLN A 16 -0.11 -2.51 -21.19
CA GLN A 16 0.66 -3.36 -20.27
C GLN A 16 1.76 -4.12 -21.01
N LYS A 17 1.49 -4.57 -22.24
CA LYS A 17 2.51 -5.19 -23.09
C LYS A 17 3.62 -4.20 -23.43
N GLU A 18 3.27 -2.99 -23.84
CA GLU A 18 4.23 -1.91 -24.09
C GLU A 18 5.09 -1.61 -22.84
N ALA A 19 4.46 -1.51 -21.67
CA ALA A 19 5.17 -1.28 -20.41
C ALA A 19 6.16 -2.41 -20.07
N VAL A 20 5.74 -3.67 -20.24
CA VAL A 20 6.60 -4.83 -20.01
C VAL A 20 7.74 -4.87 -21.01
N ASP A 21 7.45 -4.68 -22.30
CA ASP A 21 8.46 -4.70 -23.38
C ASP A 21 9.51 -3.59 -23.15
N ALA A 22 9.07 -2.38 -22.78
CA ALA A 22 9.96 -1.26 -22.48
C ALA A 22 10.80 -1.49 -21.22
N ALA A 23 10.19 -2.01 -20.14
CA ALA A 23 10.90 -2.29 -18.90
C ALA A 23 11.93 -3.42 -19.07
N VAL A 24 11.59 -4.47 -19.83
CA VAL A 24 12.52 -5.56 -20.16
C VAL A 24 13.69 -5.00 -20.96
N PHE A 25 13.42 -4.26 -22.04
CA PHE A 25 14.46 -3.67 -22.88
C PHE A 25 15.42 -2.77 -22.07
N ALA A 26 14.88 -1.91 -21.20
CA ALA A 26 15.69 -1.04 -20.35
C ALA A 26 16.56 -1.78 -19.31
N LEU A 27 16.22 -3.04 -19.01
CA LEU A 27 16.90 -3.89 -18.05
C LEU A 27 17.65 -5.06 -18.69
N GLU A 28 17.78 -5.08 -20.01
CA GLU A 28 18.62 -6.04 -20.72
C GLU A 28 20.11 -5.71 -20.49
N PRO A 29 20.96 -6.72 -20.24
CA PRO A 29 22.40 -6.51 -20.10
C PRO A 29 23.00 -5.89 -21.37
N PRO A 30 23.73 -4.77 -21.28
CA PRO A 30 24.47 -4.26 -22.43
C PRO A 30 25.63 -5.20 -22.79
N LEU A 31 26.27 -4.97 -23.95
CA LEU A 31 27.37 -5.80 -24.46
C LEU A 31 28.57 -5.95 -23.49
N GLY A 32 28.71 -5.04 -22.52
CA GLY A 32 29.73 -5.07 -21.47
C GLY A 32 29.32 -5.78 -20.18
N GLY A 33 28.13 -6.39 -20.12
CA GLY A 33 27.56 -6.95 -18.90
C GLY A 33 26.86 -5.93 -18.02
N ILE A 34 26.33 -6.39 -16.88
CA ILE A 34 25.59 -5.54 -15.94
C ILE A 34 26.59 -4.68 -15.15
N PRO A 35 26.38 -3.35 -15.02
CA PRO A 35 27.23 -2.48 -14.21
C PRO A 35 27.26 -2.91 -12.74
N ALA A 36 28.32 -2.56 -12.02
CA ALA A 36 28.47 -2.90 -10.60
C ALA A 36 27.33 -2.36 -9.71
N ASP A 37 26.72 -1.23 -10.08
CA ASP A 37 25.59 -0.62 -9.36
C ASP A 37 24.20 -1.13 -9.83
N GLY A 38 24.19 -2.07 -10.77
CA GLY A 38 23.00 -2.66 -11.38
C GLY A 38 22.32 -1.77 -12.43
N LEU A 39 21.42 -2.36 -13.21
CA LEU A 39 20.54 -1.65 -14.15
C LEU A 39 19.30 -1.11 -13.44
N ARG A 40 18.79 0.04 -13.87
CA ARG A 40 17.68 0.73 -13.21
C ARG A 40 16.73 1.33 -14.23
N THR A 41 15.43 1.18 -13.99
CA THR A 41 14.42 1.86 -14.79
C THR A 41 13.14 2.08 -13.99
N GLN A 42 12.28 2.95 -14.50
CA GLN A 42 10.99 3.27 -13.91
C GLN A 42 9.83 2.93 -14.84
N VAL A 43 8.74 2.46 -14.25
CA VAL A 43 7.42 2.40 -14.88
C VAL A 43 6.46 3.27 -14.07
N ILE A 44 6.08 4.39 -14.67
CA ILE A 44 5.13 5.34 -14.07
C ILE A 44 3.76 5.04 -14.64
N ALA A 45 2.83 4.54 -13.84
CA ALA A 45 1.52 4.14 -14.34
C ALA A 45 0.39 4.40 -13.35
N ALA A 46 -0.72 4.91 -13.88
CA ALA A 46 -1.91 5.29 -13.12
C ALA A 46 -2.38 4.17 -12.15
N PRO A 47 -2.95 4.49 -10.98
CA PRO A 47 -3.56 3.49 -10.09
C PRO A 47 -4.62 2.67 -10.85
N GLY A 48 -4.72 1.36 -10.58
CA GLY A 48 -5.68 0.48 -11.30
C GLY A 48 -5.31 0.09 -12.74
N SER A 49 -4.27 0.67 -13.35
CA SER A 49 -3.78 0.28 -14.70
C SER A 49 -3.11 -1.10 -14.75
N GLY A 50 -2.89 -1.73 -13.60
CA GLY A 50 -2.32 -3.09 -13.49
C GLY A 50 -0.80 -3.14 -13.35
N LYS A 51 -0.21 -2.18 -12.60
CA LYS A 51 1.21 -2.18 -12.20
C LYS A 51 1.68 -3.54 -11.69
N THR A 52 0.90 -4.18 -10.82
CA THR A 52 1.24 -5.50 -10.26
C THR A 52 1.41 -6.58 -11.33
N LEU A 53 0.60 -6.56 -12.40
CA LEU A 53 0.70 -7.51 -13.51
C LEU A 53 1.91 -7.19 -14.41
N ILE A 54 2.17 -5.90 -14.66
CA ILE A 54 3.38 -5.44 -15.36
C ILE A 54 4.63 -5.91 -14.61
N ALA A 55 4.68 -5.70 -13.29
CA ALA A 55 5.77 -6.15 -12.44
C ALA A 55 6.03 -7.66 -12.55
N TYR A 56 4.96 -8.46 -12.44
CA TYR A 56 5.03 -9.91 -12.54
C TYR A 56 5.54 -10.36 -13.91
N GLU A 57 5.01 -9.82 -15.00
CA GLU A 57 5.41 -10.21 -16.35
C GLU A 57 6.83 -9.77 -16.69
N THR A 58 7.28 -8.61 -16.21
CA THR A 58 8.68 -8.18 -16.33
C THR A 58 9.60 -9.13 -15.56
N ALA A 59 9.26 -9.48 -14.31
CA ALA A 59 10.02 -10.45 -13.52
C ALA A 59 10.07 -11.83 -14.16
N ARG A 60 8.94 -12.31 -14.70
CA ARG A 60 8.84 -13.61 -15.39
C ARG A 60 9.72 -13.68 -16.64
N ARG A 61 9.90 -12.56 -17.35
CA ARG A 61 10.74 -12.50 -18.57
C ARG A 61 12.22 -12.34 -18.27
N LEU A 62 12.58 -11.50 -17.30
CA LEU A 62 13.99 -11.24 -16.94
C LEU A 62 14.57 -12.37 -16.07
N GLU A 63 13.79 -12.88 -15.12
CA GLU A 63 14.25 -13.81 -14.08
C GLU A 63 13.35 -15.06 -13.96
N PRO A 64 13.08 -15.82 -15.05
CA PRO A 64 12.14 -16.95 -15.06
C PRO A 64 12.52 -18.09 -14.10
N ARG A 65 13.82 -18.20 -13.76
CA ARG A 65 14.37 -19.14 -12.77
C ARG A 65 15.36 -18.44 -11.85
N GLY A 66 15.17 -17.14 -11.68
CA GLY A 66 16.07 -16.28 -10.94
C GLY A 66 15.60 -15.99 -9.52
N ARG A 67 16.18 -14.94 -8.95
CA ARG A 67 15.89 -14.45 -7.61
C ARG A 67 15.25 -13.09 -7.74
N VAL A 68 13.99 -12.98 -7.34
CA VAL A 68 13.21 -11.75 -7.47
C VAL A 68 12.88 -11.22 -6.08
N LEU A 69 13.22 -9.97 -5.81
CA LEU A 69 12.77 -9.23 -4.63
C LEU A 69 11.58 -8.34 -5.03
N VAL A 70 10.50 -8.37 -4.28
CA VAL A 70 9.34 -7.50 -4.45
C VAL A 70 9.15 -6.71 -3.16
N LEU A 71 9.42 -5.41 -3.20
CA LEU A 71 9.27 -4.50 -2.09
C LEU A 71 7.98 -3.71 -2.21
N VAL A 72 7.25 -3.65 -1.09
CA VAL A 72 5.98 -2.93 -0.98
C VAL A 72 5.92 -2.17 0.36
N PRO A 73 5.09 -1.13 0.49
CA PRO A 73 5.00 -0.35 1.72
C PRO A 73 4.30 -1.04 2.90
N THR A 74 3.27 -1.85 2.64
CA THR A 74 2.38 -2.34 3.70
C THR A 74 2.22 -3.86 3.68
N LEU A 75 1.86 -4.44 4.82
CA LEU A 75 1.56 -5.88 4.96
C LEU A 75 0.36 -6.30 4.09
N ASN A 76 -0.64 -5.43 3.97
CA ASN A 76 -1.82 -5.69 3.15
C ASN A 76 -1.43 -5.78 1.66
N LEU A 77 -0.66 -4.80 1.17
CA LEU A 77 -0.18 -4.81 -0.21
C LEU A 77 0.78 -5.98 -0.48
N LEU A 78 1.56 -6.40 0.50
CA LEU A 78 2.39 -7.61 0.41
C LEU A 78 1.54 -8.84 0.16
N THR A 79 0.52 -9.03 0.98
CA THR A 79 -0.39 -10.18 0.92
C THR A 79 -1.16 -10.19 -0.41
N GLN A 80 -1.68 -9.04 -0.84
CA GLN A 80 -2.36 -8.90 -2.12
C GLN A 80 -1.44 -9.16 -3.31
N THR A 81 -0.22 -8.62 -3.28
CA THR A 81 0.77 -8.82 -4.35
C THR A 81 1.16 -10.28 -4.46
N ALA A 82 1.42 -10.97 -3.35
CA ALA A 82 1.71 -12.40 -3.33
C ALA A 82 0.54 -13.22 -3.90
N ALA A 83 -0.70 -12.92 -3.49
CA ALA A 83 -1.90 -13.60 -4.00
C ALA A 83 -2.06 -13.38 -5.51
N LYS A 84 -1.91 -12.14 -5.98
CA LYS A 84 -1.97 -11.80 -7.41
C LYS A 84 -0.88 -12.49 -8.22
N TRP A 85 0.36 -12.52 -7.73
CA TRP A 85 1.44 -13.20 -8.43
C TRP A 85 1.19 -14.71 -8.52
N ARG A 86 0.65 -15.35 -7.47
CA ARG A 86 0.19 -16.75 -7.54
C ARG A 86 -0.91 -16.93 -8.58
N GLN A 87 -1.91 -16.06 -8.59
CA GLN A 87 -3.00 -16.06 -9.58
C GLN A 87 -2.47 -15.90 -11.01
N TYR A 88 -1.47 -15.06 -11.24
CA TYR A 88 -0.85 -14.85 -12.56
C TYR A 88 0.04 -16.02 -12.99
N GLY A 89 0.36 -16.95 -12.10
CA GLY A 89 1.09 -18.17 -12.41
C GLY A 89 2.47 -18.27 -11.76
N LEU A 90 2.79 -17.48 -10.73
CA LEU A 90 4.01 -17.65 -9.94
C LEU A 90 4.05 -19.05 -9.33
N ARG A 91 5.01 -19.86 -9.79
CA ARG A 91 5.29 -21.20 -9.27
C ARG A 91 6.64 -21.21 -8.56
N GLY A 92 6.81 -22.15 -7.64
CA GLY A 92 8.06 -22.35 -6.92
C GLY A 92 8.14 -21.61 -5.57
N PRO A 93 9.34 -21.59 -4.97
CA PRO A 93 9.56 -21.08 -3.62
C PRO A 93 9.28 -19.59 -3.50
N ALA A 94 8.54 -19.22 -2.47
CA ALA A 94 8.28 -17.82 -2.13
C ALA A 94 8.39 -17.62 -0.61
N VAL A 95 8.96 -16.48 -0.22
CA VAL A 95 9.16 -16.12 1.19
C VAL A 95 8.72 -14.68 1.41
N ALA A 96 7.95 -14.44 2.46
CA ALA A 96 7.58 -13.13 2.96
C ALA A 96 8.55 -12.70 4.08
N VAL A 97 9.15 -11.52 3.95
CA VAL A 97 10.00 -10.90 4.97
C VAL A 97 9.24 -9.75 5.58
N CYS A 98 8.47 -10.07 6.62
CA CYS A 98 7.60 -9.10 7.28
C CYS A 98 7.24 -9.51 8.71
N SER A 99 6.94 -8.52 9.55
CA SER A 99 6.57 -8.73 10.95
C SER A 99 5.10 -9.12 11.08
N LEU A 100 4.78 -10.39 10.84
CA LEU A 100 3.44 -10.96 11.03
C LEU A 100 3.20 -11.51 12.45
N ASP A 101 4.11 -11.27 13.40
CA ASP A 101 3.96 -11.75 14.79
C ASP A 101 2.68 -11.22 15.46
N ARG A 102 2.09 -10.14 14.92
CA ARG A 102 0.83 -9.55 15.40
C ARG A 102 -0.41 -9.95 14.58
N ASP A 103 -0.25 -10.80 13.56
CA ASP A 103 -1.34 -11.22 12.67
C ASP A 103 -1.22 -12.70 12.25
N PRO A 104 -1.62 -13.64 13.13
CA PRO A 104 -1.51 -15.08 12.87
C PRO A 104 -2.37 -15.52 11.68
N GLU A 105 -3.46 -14.80 11.38
CA GLU A 105 -4.35 -15.13 10.27
C GLU A 105 -3.73 -14.80 8.93
N ILE A 106 -3.11 -13.62 8.77
CA ILE A 106 -2.37 -13.30 7.54
C ILE A 106 -1.23 -14.30 7.36
N ARG A 107 -0.54 -14.67 8.45
CA ARG A 107 0.52 -15.68 8.39
C ARG A 107 0.00 -17.05 7.93
N ALA A 108 -1.13 -17.50 8.44
CA ALA A 108 -1.77 -18.75 8.01
C ALA A 108 -2.20 -18.65 6.54
N TYR A 109 -2.84 -17.56 6.12
CA TYR A 109 -3.22 -17.34 4.73
C TYR A 109 -2.02 -17.40 3.77
N LEU A 110 -0.91 -16.71 4.10
CA LEU A 110 0.30 -16.78 3.29
C LEU A 110 0.84 -18.22 3.21
N ALA A 111 0.91 -18.94 4.34
CA ALA A 111 1.49 -20.26 4.40
C ALA A 111 0.62 -21.34 3.73
N ASP A 112 -0.66 -21.38 4.08
CA ASP A 112 -1.57 -22.48 3.76
C ASP A 112 -2.22 -22.30 2.39
N GLU A 113 -2.64 -21.07 2.05
CA GLU A 113 -3.31 -20.78 0.77
C GLU A 113 -2.32 -20.42 -0.33
N LEU A 114 -1.27 -19.65 -0.01
CA LEU A 114 -0.31 -19.16 -1.01
C LEU A 114 1.01 -19.93 -1.04
N GLY A 115 1.28 -20.81 -0.08
CA GLY A 115 2.56 -21.50 0.02
C GLY A 115 3.76 -20.55 0.17
N VAL A 116 3.55 -19.41 0.83
CA VAL A 116 4.53 -18.35 1.10
C VAL A 116 4.93 -18.42 2.57
N ARG A 117 6.18 -18.81 2.85
CA ARG A 117 6.69 -18.86 4.22
C ARG A 117 6.99 -17.45 4.73
N CYS A 118 6.72 -17.15 6.00
CA CYS A 118 7.04 -15.84 6.58
C CYS A 118 8.14 -15.93 7.64
N THR A 119 9.07 -14.96 7.64
CA THR A 119 10.11 -14.84 8.67
C THR A 119 10.55 -13.39 8.88
N THR A 120 10.88 -13.05 10.13
CA THR A 120 11.63 -11.84 10.52
C THR A 120 13.07 -12.15 10.92
N ASN A 121 13.46 -13.43 10.90
CA ASN A 121 14.78 -13.89 11.29
C ASN A 121 15.69 -14.03 10.04
N PRO A 122 16.86 -13.36 10.00
CA PRO A 122 17.76 -13.37 8.84
C PRO A 122 18.39 -14.73 8.56
N ILE A 123 18.72 -15.51 9.60
CA ILE A 123 19.30 -16.85 9.46
C ILE A 123 18.27 -17.79 8.84
N ARG A 124 17.02 -17.74 9.35
CA ARG A 124 15.91 -18.54 8.80
C ARG A 124 15.61 -18.17 7.35
N LEU A 125 15.69 -16.88 7.01
CA LEU A 125 15.57 -16.40 5.64
C LEU A 125 16.65 -17.02 4.74
N ALA A 126 17.91 -16.94 5.16
CA ALA A 126 19.03 -17.54 4.43
C ALA A 126 18.94 -19.07 4.34
N MET A 127 18.41 -19.77 5.34
CA MET A 127 18.19 -21.22 5.26
C MET A 127 17.11 -21.61 4.24
N TRP A 128 16.04 -20.82 4.14
CA TRP A 128 14.92 -21.12 3.24
C TRP A 128 15.14 -20.66 1.81
N ALA A 129 15.87 -19.56 1.64
CA ALA A 129 16.01 -18.86 0.39
C ALA A 129 17.47 -18.59 0.01
N GLY A 130 18.45 -19.19 0.68
CA GLY A 130 19.88 -18.87 0.54
C GLY A 130 20.37 -18.91 -0.90
N THR A 131 20.06 -19.99 -1.60
CA THR A 131 20.50 -20.25 -2.99
C THR A 131 19.32 -20.68 -3.86
N GLY A 132 19.52 -20.63 -5.19
CA GLY A 132 18.53 -21.08 -6.17
C GLY A 132 17.36 -20.10 -6.39
N PRO A 133 16.37 -20.50 -7.23
CA PRO A 133 15.26 -19.63 -7.62
C PRO A 133 14.29 -19.36 -6.45
N VAL A 134 13.95 -18.10 -6.23
CA VAL A 134 13.01 -17.70 -5.18
C VAL A 134 12.38 -16.33 -5.48
N THR A 135 11.13 -16.13 -5.08
CA THR A 135 10.51 -14.80 -4.99
C THR A 135 10.37 -14.37 -3.55
N LEU A 136 11.07 -13.31 -3.16
CA LEU A 136 10.95 -12.69 -1.84
C LEU A 136 9.97 -11.52 -1.92
N PHE A 137 8.92 -11.56 -1.12
CA PHE A 137 8.05 -10.41 -0.87
C PHE A 137 8.45 -9.76 0.44
N ALA A 138 8.68 -8.46 0.46
CA ALA A 138 9.19 -7.77 1.64
C ALA A 138 8.52 -6.42 1.83
N THR A 139 8.33 -5.99 3.07
CA THR A 139 7.93 -4.61 3.34
C THR A 139 9.14 -3.69 3.42
N TYR A 140 9.00 -2.40 3.14
CA TYR A 140 10.09 -1.43 3.35
C TYR A 140 10.63 -1.43 4.80
N ALA A 141 9.76 -1.69 5.79
CA ALA A 141 10.16 -1.82 7.18
C ALA A 141 11.17 -2.96 7.43
N SER A 142 11.24 -3.97 6.55
CA SER A 142 12.20 -5.07 6.67
C SER A 142 13.63 -4.72 6.26
N LEU A 143 13.82 -3.59 5.56
CA LEU A 143 15.13 -3.04 5.22
C LEU A 143 15.83 -2.46 6.45
N VAL A 144 15.09 -2.20 7.51
CA VAL A 144 15.53 -1.48 8.71
C VAL A 144 15.47 -2.41 9.91
N GLY A 145 16.50 -2.39 10.74
CA GLY A 145 16.51 -3.01 12.05
C GLY A 145 15.83 -2.10 13.07
N ASN A 146 15.13 -2.69 14.04
CA ASN A 146 14.56 -1.94 15.14
C ASN A 146 15.63 -1.82 16.26
N PRO A 147 16.03 -0.62 16.70
CA PRO A 147 17.11 -0.46 17.69
C PRO A 147 16.86 -1.06 19.07
N GLY A 148 15.65 -1.54 19.38
CA GLY A 148 15.27 -2.01 20.73
C GLY A 148 14.87 -3.49 20.86
N ARG A 149 15.16 -4.36 19.89
CA ARG A 149 14.91 -5.82 20.05
C ARG A 149 16.24 -6.56 20.21
N PRO A 150 16.73 -6.82 21.44
CA PRO A 150 17.91 -7.64 21.63
C PRO A 150 17.64 -9.05 21.10
N THR A 151 18.57 -9.55 20.30
CA THR A 151 18.56 -10.91 19.75
C THR A 151 19.27 -11.86 20.70
N SER A 152 18.71 -12.11 21.88
CA SER A 152 19.03 -13.26 22.73
C SER A 152 18.27 -13.17 24.04
N GLU A 153 17.86 -14.33 24.55
CA GLU A 153 17.31 -14.56 25.87
C GLU A 153 18.28 -14.06 26.97
N SER A 154 17.85 -13.11 27.78
CA SER A 154 18.21 -12.95 29.19
C SER A 154 17.29 -11.90 29.80
N ASP A 155 16.35 -12.36 30.62
CA ASP A 155 15.63 -11.53 31.58
C ASP A 155 16.65 -10.93 32.55
N ASP A 156 16.76 -9.61 32.61
CA ASP A 156 17.15 -8.87 33.81
C ASP A 156 16.66 -7.43 33.62
N GLU A 157 15.73 -7.03 34.50
CA GLU A 157 15.21 -5.68 34.66
C GLU A 157 16.35 -4.78 35.16
N ASP A 158 16.53 -3.60 34.56
CA ASP A 158 16.92 -2.38 35.27
C ASP A 158 16.66 -1.17 34.35
N ASP A 159 15.66 -0.38 34.73
CA ASP A 159 15.36 0.96 34.22
C ASP A 159 16.46 1.92 34.69
N ASP A 160 17.08 2.63 33.76
CA ASP A 160 17.65 3.96 34.03
C ASP A 160 17.47 4.83 32.78
N GLU A 161 16.62 5.85 32.92
CA GLU A 161 16.40 6.92 31.96
C GLU A 161 17.64 7.84 31.93
N ASP A 162 18.37 7.88 30.81
CA ASP A 162 19.37 8.92 30.58
C ASP A 162 19.14 9.58 29.21
N GLU A 163 18.79 10.87 29.24
CA GLU A 163 18.61 11.74 28.08
C GLU A 163 19.98 12.06 27.46
N GLY A 164 20.39 11.25 26.47
CA GLY A 164 21.65 11.39 25.74
C GLY A 164 21.49 11.89 24.31
N GLU A 165 22.31 12.88 23.97
CA GLU A 165 22.59 13.55 22.69
C GLU A 165 22.30 12.77 21.39
N ALA A 166 21.86 13.50 20.36
CA ALA A 166 21.60 13.00 19.01
C ALA A 166 22.84 12.37 18.35
N VAL A 167 23.05 11.09 18.62
CA VAL A 167 23.95 10.22 17.85
C VAL A 167 23.31 10.04 16.48
N GLU A 168 24.08 10.24 15.40
CA GLU A 168 23.68 9.89 14.04
C GLU A 168 23.16 8.44 14.05
N GLU A 169 21.83 8.29 13.96
CA GLU A 169 21.14 7.01 14.03
C GLU A 169 21.45 6.24 12.74
N ARG A 170 22.62 5.59 12.69
CA ARG A 170 23.04 4.74 11.58
C ARG A 170 22.04 3.61 11.53
N ALA A 171 21.07 3.69 10.60
CA ALA A 171 19.96 2.77 10.50
C ALA A 171 20.43 1.32 10.69
N VAL A 172 20.01 0.69 11.78
CA VAL A 172 20.39 -0.70 12.13
C VAL A 172 20.05 -1.59 10.93
N ALA A 173 20.93 -2.54 10.60
CA ALA A 173 20.72 -3.40 9.45
C ALA A 173 19.43 -4.23 9.57
N GLY A 174 18.59 -4.18 8.54
CA GLY A 174 17.34 -4.92 8.47
C GLY A 174 17.50 -6.44 8.37
N VAL A 175 16.38 -7.15 8.21
CA VAL A 175 16.38 -8.61 8.05
C VAL A 175 17.02 -9.01 6.72
N LEU A 176 16.72 -8.27 5.65
CA LEU A 176 17.27 -8.52 4.32
C LEU A 176 18.78 -8.31 4.29
N GLU A 177 19.25 -7.14 4.75
CA GLU A 177 20.67 -6.81 4.78
C GLU A 177 21.48 -7.81 5.61
N ARG A 178 21.00 -8.19 6.81
CA ARG A 178 21.67 -9.19 7.64
C ARG A 178 21.70 -10.58 7.00
N ALA A 179 20.64 -10.98 6.30
CA ALA A 179 20.63 -12.25 5.58
C ALA A 179 21.62 -12.24 4.40
N LEU A 180 21.73 -11.11 3.68
CA LEU A 180 22.66 -10.92 2.57
C LEU A 180 24.13 -10.83 3.02
N ALA A 181 24.40 -10.15 4.15
CA ALA A 181 25.72 -10.10 4.76
C ALA A 181 26.16 -11.51 5.23
N GLY A 182 25.19 -12.31 5.67
CA GLY A 182 25.38 -13.67 6.15
C GLY A 182 25.69 -13.73 7.64
N ALA A 183 25.17 -14.75 8.31
CA ALA A 183 25.40 -15.01 9.72
C ALA A 183 25.39 -16.53 9.98
N PHE A 184 26.26 -17.01 10.87
CA PHE A 184 26.34 -18.44 11.25
C PHE A 184 26.48 -19.39 10.04
N GLY A 185 27.25 -18.99 9.03
CA GLY A 185 27.46 -19.78 7.81
C GLY A 185 26.27 -19.86 6.86
N GLN A 186 25.15 -19.18 7.16
CA GLN A 186 24.01 -19.03 6.27
C GLN A 186 24.06 -17.66 5.61
N LYS A 187 23.92 -17.63 4.28
CA LYS A 187 23.95 -16.39 3.49
C LYS A 187 22.86 -16.43 2.42
N LEU A 188 22.23 -15.28 2.21
CA LEU A 188 21.30 -15.05 1.12
C LEU A 188 22.08 -14.54 -0.11
N ASP A 189 21.92 -15.19 -1.25
CA ASP A 189 22.42 -14.67 -2.53
C ASP A 189 21.60 -13.45 -2.96
N GLY A 190 22.24 -12.55 -3.71
CA GLY A 190 21.62 -11.37 -4.30
C GLY A 190 20.49 -11.67 -5.29
N PHE A 191 19.89 -10.62 -5.82
CA PHE A 191 18.71 -10.72 -6.69
C PHE A 191 19.06 -10.43 -8.15
N GLY A 192 18.46 -11.17 -9.07
CA GLY A 192 18.53 -10.83 -10.50
C GLY A 192 17.62 -9.65 -10.87
N LEU A 193 16.55 -9.46 -10.08
CA LEU A 193 15.63 -8.32 -10.19
C LEU A 193 15.06 -7.93 -8.82
N ALA A 194 15.08 -6.65 -8.51
CA ALA A 194 14.26 -6.06 -7.45
C ALA A 194 13.16 -5.18 -8.05
N VAL A 195 11.90 -5.50 -7.74
CA VAL A 195 10.72 -4.68 -8.03
C VAL A 195 10.43 -3.83 -6.80
N VAL A 196 10.36 -2.52 -6.98
CA VAL A 196 10.16 -1.53 -5.93
C VAL A 196 8.81 -0.84 -6.18
N ASP A 197 7.76 -1.29 -5.51
CA ASP A 197 6.40 -0.77 -5.69
C ASP A 197 6.08 0.39 -4.75
N GLU A 198 5.26 1.34 -5.20
CA GLU A 198 5.10 2.65 -4.57
C GLU A 198 6.46 3.33 -4.30
N ALA A 199 7.34 3.30 -5.31
CA ALA A 199 8.73 3.79 -5.24
C ALA A 199 8.85 5.26 -4.82
N HIS A 200 7.79 6.05 -4.94
CA HIS A 200 7.76 7.42 -4.43
C HIS A 200 7.96 7.50 -2.90
N ARG A 201 7.79 6.40 -2.17
CA ARG A 201 8.07 6.31 -0.74
C ARG A 201 9.56 6.18 -0.43
N THR A 202 10.37 5.78 -1.40
CA THR A 202 11.83 5.69 -1.26
C THR A 202 12.52 6.98 -1.70
N ALA A 203 11.77 7.92 -2.28
CA ALA A 203 12.19 9.30 -2.50
C ALA A 203 12.16 10.13 -1.19
N GLY A 204 13.00 11.16 -1.11
CA GLY A 204 13.21 11.97 0.08
C GLY A 204 14.64 11.85 0.62
N LEU A 205 14.84 12.22 1.89
CA LEU A 205 16.18 12.23 2.50
C LEU A 205 16.88 10.86 2.35
N ALA A 206 18.11 10.84 1.84
CA ALA A 206 18.92 9.63 1.67
C ALA A 206 19.21 8.90 3.00
N THR A 207 19.08 9.60 4.14
CA THR A 207 19.19 9.04 5.50
C THR A 207 17.97 8.23 5.91
N LYS A 208 16.86 8.30 5.16
CA LYS A 208 15.67 7.53 5.49
C LYS A 208 15.95 6.04 5.35
N PRO A 209 15.41 5.22 6.25
CA PRO A 209 15.71 3.79 6.24
C PRO A 209 15.29 3.02 4.97
N TRP A 210 14.36 3.56 4.19
CA TRP A 210 13.93 2.97 2.90
C TRP A 210 14.86 3.30 1.74
N ALA A 211 15.77 4.28 1.87
CA ALA A 211 16.75 4.61 0.84
C ALA A 211 17.77 3.49 0.63
N LEU A 212 17.85 2.52 1.56
CA LEU A 212 18.71 1.34 1.48
C LEU A 212 18.50 0.49 0.23
N ILE A 213 17.31 0.52 -0.37
CA ILE A 213 17.06 -0.22 -1.61
C ILE A 213 17.89 0.32 -2.79
N HIS A 214 18.34 1.57 -2.72
CA HIS A 214 19.14 2.19 -3.78
C HIS A 214 20.60 1.73 -3.73
N ASP A 215 21.09 1.31 -2.56
CA ASP A 215 22.48 0.89 -2.34
C ASP A 215 22.68 -0.57 -2.78
N ASN A 216 23.45 -0.76 -3.86
CA ASN A 216 23.71 -2.09 -4.42
C ASN A 216 24.73 -2.91 -3.61
N ALA A 217 25.57 -2.27 -2.81
CA ALA A 217 26.49 -2.97 -1.92
C ALA A 217 25.73 -3.60 -0.74
N ARG A 218 24.72 -2.89 -0.22
CA ARG A 218 23.90 -3.35 0.91
C ARG A 218 22.79 -4.31 0.50
N ILE A 219 22.11 -4.02 -0.61
CA ILE A 219 21.07 -4.88 -1.19
C ILE A 219 21.46 -5.24 -2.63
N PRO A 220 22.29 -6.28 -2.84
CA PRO A 220 22.75 -6.66 -4.18
C PRO A 220 21.60 -7.06 -5.09
N ALA A 221 21.42 -6.32 -6.18
CA ALA A 221 20.48 -6.63 -7.24
C ALA A 221 21.03 -6.21 -8.61
N ASP A 222 21.02 -7.14 -9.56
CA ASP A 222 21.49 -6.91 -10.93
C ASP A 222 20.62 -5.86 -11.65
N ARG A 223 19.32 -5.83 -11.32
CA ARG A 223 18.31 -4.97 -11.95
C ARG A 223 17.34 -4.43 -10.90
N ARG A 224 16.88 -3.19 -11.09
CA ARG A 224 15.83 -2.55 -10.29
C ARG A 224 14.75 -1.96 -11.19
N LEU A 225 13.51 -2.37 -10.94
CA LEU A 225 12.31 -1.81 -11.55
C LEU A 225 11.56 -1.00 -10.51
N TYR A 226 11.58 0.32 -10.64
CA TYR A 226 10.82 1.23 -9.80
C TYR A 226 9.43 1.47 -10.38
N MET A 227 8.39 1.33 -9.56
CA MET A 227 7.01 1.47 -10.01
C MET A 227 6.26 2.45 -9.11
N THR A 228 5.53 3.38 -9.73
CA THR A 228 4.72 4.35 -8.99
C THR A 228 3.62 4.91 -9.88
N ALA A 229 2.54 5.41 -9.27
CA ALA A 229 1.58 6.28 -9.96
C ALA A 229 1.94 7.77 -9.85
N THR A 230 2.60 8.13 -8.74
CA THR A 230 2.82 9.51 -8.32
C THR A 230 4.32 9.70 -8.05
N PRO A 231 5.14 9.93 -9.08
CA PRO A 231 6.56 10.19 -8.86
C PRO A 231 6.73 11.43 -7.98
N ARG A 232 7.62 11.38 -7.00
CA ARG A 232 7.96 12.54 -6.16
C ARG A 232 9.18 13.23 -6.75
N ILE A 233 8.97 14.47 -7.18
CA ILE A 233 10.00 15.34 -7.75
C ILE A 233 10.26 16.46 -6.73
N TYR A 234 11.53 16.66 -6.37
CA TYR A 234 11.97 17.72 -5.47
C TYR A 234 12.85 18.69 -6.23
N GLU A 235 12.57 19.99 -6.13
CA GLU A 235 13.45 21.05 -6.64
C GLU A 235 14.40 21.48 -5.51
N GLY A 236 15.71 21.28 -5.67
CA GLY A 236 16.71 21.71 -4.69
C GLY A 236 18.14 21.59 -5.21
N ASP A 237 18.90 22.68 -5.09
CA ASP A 237 20.32 22.76 -5.46
C ASP A 237 21.19 21.94 -4.49
N ALA A 238 22.02 21.04 -5.03
CA ALA A 238 23.01 20.26 -4.28
C ALA A 238 24.14 21.10 -3.65
N THR A 239 24.06 22.44 -3.70
CA THR A 239 25.14 23.38 -3.34
C THR A 239 24.92 24.15 -2.05
N GLY A 240 24.01 23.73 -1.16
CA GLY A 240 23.75 24.44 0.09
C GLY A 240 23.35 23.55 1.26
N GLY A 241 24.29 22.79 1.82
CA GLY A 241 24.35 22.45 3.25
C GLY A 241 23.23 21.67 3.95
N GLU A 242 22.06 21.41 3.35
CA GLU A 242 20.97 20.67 4.00
C GLU A 242 20.45 19.52 3.12
N VAL A 243 20.75 18.31 3.61
CA VAL A 243 20.26 16.97 3.25
C VAL A 243 19.95 16.67 1.78
N LEU A 244 20.74 15.77 1.18
CA LEU A 244 20.46 15.16 -0.13
C LEU A 244 19.06 14.52 -0.12
N VAL A 245 18.14 15.16 -0.86
CA VAL A 245 16.79 14.64 -1.10
C VAL A 245 16.83 13.85 -2.41
N ALA A 246 16.69 12.53 -2.33
CA ALA A 246 16.54 11.69 -3.51
C ALA A 246 15.20 12.01 -4.20
N SER A 247 15.27 12.54 -5.42
CA SER A 247 14.15 12.85 -6.28
C SER A 247 13.99 11.79 -7.37
N MET A 248 12.77 11.47 -7.79
CA MET A 248 12.55 10.40 -8.77
C MET A 248 12.98 10.75 -10.21
N ASP A 249 13.34 12.00 -10.48
CA ASP A 249 14.00 12.43 -11.71
C ASP A 249 15.53 12.25 -11.68
N ASP A 250 16.11 11.85 -10.54
CA ASP A 250 17.51 11.43 -10.45
C ASP A 250 17.68 10.06 -11.11
N GLU A 251 18.11 10.08 -12.38
CA GLU A 251 18.38 8.89 -13.18
C GLU A 251 19.50 8.01 -12.60
N THR A 252 20.38 8.55 -11.75
CA THR A 252 21.45 7.74 -11.12
C THR A 252 20.89 6.82 -10.03
N VAL A 253 19.84 7.28 -9.33
CA VAL A 253 19.19 6.55 -8.24
C VAL A 253 18.06 5.65 -8.75
N PHE A 254 17.21 6.19 -9.63
CA PHE A 254 15.98 5.52 -10.09
C PHE A 254 16.04 5.01 -11.54
N GLY A 255 17.03 5.43 -12.33
CA GLY A 255 17.10 5.14 -13.76
C GLY A 255 16.09 5.95 -14.58
N LYS A 256 16.20 5.85 -15.90
CA LYS A 256 15.26 6.52 -16.82
C LYS A 256 13.87 5.88 -16.76
N PRO A 257 12.79 6.67 -16.87
CA PRO A 257 11.46 6.10 -17.12
C PRO A 257 11.42 5.37 -18.46
N ALA A 258 11.25 4.04 -18.44
CA ALA A 258 11.05 3.26 -19.65
C ALA A 258 9.63 3.41 -20.20
N PHE A 259 8.65 3.65 -19.32
CA PHE A 259 7.26 3.77 -19.70
C PHE A 259 6.51 4.72 -18.76
N THR A 260 5.63 5.55 -19.33
CA THR A 260 4.76 6.45 -18.57
C THR A 260 3.33 6.35 -19.10
N TYR A 261 2.38 6.09 -18.21
CA TYR A 261 0.96 5.98 -18.51
C TYR A 261 0.15 6.75 -17.47
N PRO A 262 -0.04 8.07 -17.70
CA PRO A 262 -0.67 8.97 -16.75
C PRO A 262 -2.18 8.71 -16.64
N LEU A 263 -2.78 9.20 -15.55
CA LEU A 263 -4.20 9.03 -15.25
C LEU A 263 -5.12 9.56 -16.37
N GLY A 264 -4.83 10.75 -16.90
CA GLY A 264 -5.64 11.36 -17.96
C GLY A 264 -5.71 10.46 -19.21
N GLN A 265 -4.56 9.97 -19.68
CA GLN A 265 -4.50 9.05 -20.81
C GLN A 265 -5.27 7.75 -20.53
N ALA A 266 -5.15 7.20 -19.31
CA ALA A 266 -5.87 5.98 -18.94
C ALA A 266 -7.39 6.15 -18.90
N ILE A 267 -7.88 7.36 -18.58
CA ILE A 267 -9.30 7.71 -18.64
C ILE A 267 -9.75 7.88 -20.11
N GLU A 268 -8.98 8.61 -20.92
CA GLU A 268 -9.26 8.83 -22.35
C GLU A 268 -9.34 7.53 -23.14
N GLU A 269 -8.48 6.56 -22.82
CA GLU A 269 -8.47 5.22 -23.44
C GLU A 269 -9.55 4.28 -22.87
N GLY A 270 -10.37 4.73 -21.92
CA GLY A 270 -11.43 3.94 -21.29
C GLY A 270 -10.91 2.79 -20.40
N VAL A 271 -9.64 2.85 -20.00
CA VAL A 271 -9.02 1.86 -19.10
C VAL A 271 -9.40 2.10 -17.64
N LEU A 272 -9.57 3.37 -17.27
CA LEU A 272 -10.04 3.82 -15.96
C LEU A 272 -11.32 4.62 -16.11
N ALA A 273 -12.17 4.57 -15.08
CA ALA A 273 -13.34 5.43 -15.00
C ALA A 273 -12.91 6.90 -14.85
N SER A 274 -13.64 7.82 -15.48
CA SER A 274 -13.56 9.24 -15.15
C SER A 274 -14.05 9.47 -13.72
N PHE A 275 -13.62 10.57 -13.12
CA PHE A 275 -14.07 10.98 -11.79
C PHE A 275 -14.48 12.45 -11.82
N GLU A 276 -15.34 12.82 -10.88
CA GLU A 276 -15.78 14.18 -10.60
C GLU A 276 -15.36 14.55 -9.17
N ILE A 277 -15.15 15.85 -8.91
CA ILE A 277 -14.82 16.36 -7.58
C ILE A 277 -15.95 17.27 -7.14
N ASP A 278 -16.79 16.76 -6.24
CA ASP A 278 -17.86 17.54 -5.61
C ASP A 278 -17.35 18.20 -4.32
N VAL A 279 -17.41 19.54 -4.28
CA VAL A 279 -17.04 20.33 -3.10
C VAL A 279 -18.33 20.78 -2.40
N LEU A 280 -18.63 20.16 -1.26
CA LEU A 280 -19.82 20.46 -0.48
C LEU A 280 -19.57 21.64 0.48
N GLU A 281 -20.21 22.78 0.23
CA GLU A 281 -20.27 23.88 1.18
C GLU A 281 -21.41 23.66 2.18
N ILE A 282 -21.06 23.31 3.42
CA ILE A 282 -22.03 22.97 4.47
C ILE A 282 -22.21 24.15 5.41
N ARG A 283 -23.44 24.66 5.51
CA ARG A 283 -23.82 25.71 6.45
C ARG A 283 -24.74 25.13 7.53
N ASP A 284 -24.24 25.07 8.76
CA ASP A 284 -25.04 24.68 9.91
C ASP A 284 -26.02 25.83 10.25
N PRO A 285 -27.34 25.60 10.23
CA PRO A 285 -28.33 26.63 10.53
C PRO A 285 -28.34 27.05 12.00
N ALA A 286 -27.78 26.24 12.91
CA ALA A 286 -27.72 26.50 14.33
C ALA A 286 -26.32 26.20 14.86
N PRO A 287 -25.29 26.95 14.42
CA PRO A 287 -23.91 26.67 14.80
C PRO A 287 -23.74 26.79 16.33
N PRO A 288 -22.85 25.99 16.91
CA PRO A 288 -22.56 26.07 18.33
C PRO A 288 -22.09 27.48 18.72
N GLY A 289 -22.62 28.01 19.82
CA GLY A 289 -22.16 29.28 20.38
C GLY A 289 -20.67 29.28 20.73
N THR A 290 -20.07 30.45 20.88
CA THR A 290 -18.62 30.63 21.15
C THR A 290 -18.13 29.88 22.38
N ASP A 291 -19.00 29.72 23.37
CA ASP A 291 -18.69 29.07 24.66
C ASP A 291 -18.88 27.55 24.63
N ALA A 292 -19.29 26.99 23.48
CA ALA A 292 -19.44 25.55 23.33
C ALA A 292 -18.09 24.83 23.45
N SER A 293 -18.10 23.72 24.19
CA SER A 293 -16.94 22.84 24.31
C SER A 293 -16.46 22.38 22.93
N LEU A 294 -15.16 22.10 22.81
CA LEU A 294 -14.57 21.62 21.56
C LEU A 294 -15.25 20.33 21.08
N GLU A 295 -15.61 19.44 22.00
CA GLU A 295 -16.33 18.20 21.70
C GLU A 295 -17.72 18.46 21.12
N LYS A 296 -18.49 19.40 21.71
CA LYS A 296 -19.81 19.78 21.19
C LYS A 296 -19.69 20.34 19.78
N ARG A 297 -18.70 21.22 19.53
CA ARG A 297 -18.45 21.78 18.20
C ARG A 297 -18.11 20.70 17.16
N ARG A 298 -17.25 19.76 17.54
CA ARG A 298 -16.87 18.62 16.70
C ARG A 298 -18.05 17.70 16.39
N GLY A 299 -18.84 17.36 17.40
CA GLY A 299 -20.04 16.53 17.23
C GLY A 299 -21.06 17.15 16.29
N MET A 300 -21.36 18.44 16.46
CA MET A 300 -22.29 19.17 15.58
C MET A 300 -21.75 19.24 14.14
N ARG A 301 -20.46 19.56 13.96
CA ARG A 301 -19.83 19.54 12.63
C ARG A 301 -19.91 18.17 11.98
N LEU A 302 -19.62 17.09 12.71
CA LEU A 302 -19.69 15.73 12.19
C LEU A 302 -21.12 15.34 11.79
N GLY A 303 -22.12 15.75 12.59
CA GLY A 303 -23.53 15.59 12.25
C GLY A 303 -23.92 16.31 10.96
N ALA A 304 -23.48 17.57 10.79
CA ALA A 304 -23.71 18.34 9.57
C ALA A 304 -23.06 17.69 8.34
N ILE A 305 -21.81 17.21 8.47
CA ILE A 305 -21.12 16.47 7.39
C ILE A 305 -21.88 15.19 7.03
N ARG A 306 -22.34 14.44 8.03
CA ARG A 306 -23.11 13.21 7.80
C ARG A 306 -24.41 13.47 7.06
N ALA A 307 -25.19 14.47 7.50
CA ALA A 307 -26.44 14.84 6.85
C ALA A 307 -26.22 15.33 5.41
N ALA A 308 -25.20 16.17 5.19
CA ALA A 308 -24.83 16.63 3.85
C ALA A 308 -24.37 15.47 2.95
N THR A 309 -23.62 14.51 3.50
CA THR A 309 -23.17 13.31 2.77
C THR A 309 -24.36 12.49 2.29
N LEU A 310 -25.30 12.17 3.19
CA LEU A 310 -26.48 11.37 2.84
C LEU A 310 -27.35 12.08 1.80
N ALA A 311 -27.62 13.37 1.98
CA ALA A 311 -28.37 14.16 1.00
C ALA A 311 -27.66 14.20 -0.35
N HIS A 312 -26.34 14.37 -0.36
CA HIS A 312 -25.55 14.40 -1.58
C HIS A 312 -25.55 13.04 -2.30
N MET A 313 -25.40 11.93 -1.57
CA MET A 313 -25.47 10.57 -2.11
C MET A 313 -26.76 10.34 -2.91
N GLU A 314 -27.90 10.76 -2.37
CA GLU A 314 -29.18 10.70 -3.09
C GLU A 314 -29.16 11.56 -4.36
N THR A 315 -28.73 12.83 -4.26
CA THR A 315 -28.73 13.74 -5.41
C THR A 315 -27.77 13.33 -6.53
N ALA A 316 -26.62 12.77 -6.17
CA ALA A 316 -25.59 12.33 -7.10
C ALA A 316 -25.81 10.89 -7.60
N GLY A 317 -26.79 10.16 -7.03
CA GLY A 317 -27.03 8.76 -7.36
C GLY A 317 -25.90 7.82 -6.91
N VAL A 318 -25.17 8.19 -5.86
CA VAL A 318 -24.02 7.47 -5.32
C VAL A 318 -24.49 6.60 -4.17
N VAL A 319 -24.29 5.28 -4.26
CA VAL A 319 -24.78 4.34 -3.24
C VAL A 319 -23.67 3.82 -2.34
N SER A 320 -22.39 4.00 -2.72
CA SER A 320 -21.24 3.47 -1.99
C SER A 320 -20.13 4.49 -1.80
N LEU A 321 -19.86 4.85 -0.54
CA LEU A 321 -18.78 5.76 -0.20
C LEU A 321 -17.77 5.17 0.76
N LEU A 322 -16.51 5.47 0.50
CA LEU A 322 -15.43 5.32 1.46
C LEU A 322 -15.16 6.70 2.08
N SER A 323 -15.36 6.86 3.39
CA SER A 323 -15.13 8.14 4.07
C SER A 323 -13.85 8.12 4.90
N PHE A 324 -12.99 9.12 4.69
CA PHE A 324 -11.73 9.27 5.40
C PHE A 324 -11.83 10.33 6.49
N HIS A 325 -11.36 9.97 7.69
CA HIS A 325 -11.41 10.78 8.90
C HIS A 325 -10.01 10.92 9.51
N ALA A 326 -9.71 12.07 10.12
CA ALA A 326 -8.42 12.29 10.78
C ALA A 326 -8.25 11.45 12.06
N ARG A 327 -9.35 11.10 12.74
CA ARG A 327 -9.33 10.37 14.02
C ARG A 327 -10.24 9.15 14.00
N THR A 328 -9.78 8.08 14.66
CA THR A 328 -10.53 6.84 14.83
C THR A 328 -11.91 7.08 15.46
N GLN A 329 -11.97 7.97 16.46
CA GLN A 329 -13.22 8.33 17.12
C GLN A 329 -14.21 9.01 16.17
N GLU A 330 -13.73 9.82 15.22
CA GLU A 330 -14.60 10.47 14.21
C GLU A 330 -15.14 9.45 13.22
N ALA A 331 -14.30 8.53 12.71
CA ALA A 331 -14.75 7.46 11.84
C ALA A 331 -15.82 6.58 12.52
N LEU A 332 -15.59 6.19 13.78
CA LEU A 332 -16.55 5.45 14.60
C LEU A 332 -17.85 6.25 14.80
N SER A 333 -17.76 7.49 15.27
CA SER A 333 -18.94 8.34 15.50
C SER A 333 -19.70 8.62 14.22
N PHE A 334 -19.02 8.81 13.09
CA PHE A 334 -19.65 9.00 11.79
C PHE A 334 -20.48 7.78 11.42
N ALA A 335 -19.87 6.59 11.41
CA ALA A 335 -20.53 5.34 11.08
C ALA A 335 -21.71 5.03 12.00
N ARG A 336 -21.53 5.15 13.33
CA ARG A 336 -22.57 4.78 14.30
C ARG A 336 -23.77 5.70 14.33
N GLY A 337 -23.64 6.94 13.87
CA GLY A 337 -24.78 7.86 13.79
C GLY A 337 -25.44 7.93 12.41
N LEU A 338 -25.08 7.04 11.47
CA LEU A 338 -25.75 6.91 10.18
C LEU A 338 -27.23 6.52 10.29
N PRO A 339 -27.63 5.54 11.14
CA PRO A 339 -29.03 5.20 11.32
C PRO A 339 -29.88 6.40 11.74
N ASP A 340 -29.48 7.09 12.82
CA ASP A 340 -30.23 8.25 13.34
C ASP A 340 -30.36 9.37 12.29
N ALA A 341 -29.27 9.70 11.59
CA ALA A 341 -29.29 10.74 10.56
C ALA A 341 -30.13 10.35 9.34
N THR A 342 -30.19 9.06 9.02
CA THR A 342 -31.03 8.53 7.95
C THR A 342 -32.51 8.70 8.32
N ASP A 343 -32.88 8.35 9.55
CA ASP A 343 -34.26 8.48 10.03
C ASP A 343 -34.71 9.95 10.07
N GLU A 344 -33.85 10.86 10.54
CA GLU A 344 -34.11 12.31 10.51
C GLU A 344 -34.30 12.82 9.08
N LEU A 345 -33.43 12.47 8.14
CA LEU A 345 -33.54 12.92 6.75
C LEU A 345 -34.74 12.30 6.03
N ARG A 346 -35.09 11.05 6.33
CA ARG A 346 -36.28 10.39 5.81
C ARG A 346 -37.55 11.12 6.24
N ALA A 347 -37.63 11.55 7.49
CA ALA A 347 -38.75 12.35 8.00
C ALA A 347 -38.93 13.68 7.25
N THR A 348 -37.85 14.23 6.68
CA THR A 348 -37.90 15.46 5.86
C THR A 348 -38.09 15.21 4.36
N GLY A 349 -38.11 13.95 3.91
CA GLY A 349 -38.17 13.58 2.50
C GLY A 349 -36.89 13.87 1.71
N ARG A 350 -35.76 14.15 2.39
CA ARG A 350 -34.47 14.48 1.76
C ARG A 350 -33.60 13.26 1.47
N PHE A 351 -33.91 12.12 2.08
CA PHE A 351 -33.22 10.86 1.86
C PHE A 351 -34.21 9.70 2.07
N PRO A 352 -34.59 8.97 1.00
CA PRO A 352 -35.64 7.96 1.11
C PRO A 352 -35.16 6.62 1.69
N GLY A 353 -33.86 6.30 1.52
CA GLY A 353 -33.33 4.96 1.74
C GLY A 353 -32.86 4.64 3.16
N GLU A 354 -32.20 3.49 3.29
CA GLU A 354 -31.44 3.09 4.49
C GLU A 354 -29.93 3.13 4.22
N ALA A 355 -29.16 3.71 5.16
CA ALA A 355 -27.71 3.75 5.08
C ALA A 355 -27.08 2.74 6.06
N TRP A 356 -26.39 1.76 5.50
CA TRP A 356 -25.49 0.90 6.24
C TRP A 356 -24.17 1.61 6.51
N GLY A 357 -23.67 1.46 7.74
CA GLY A 357 -22.49 2.15 8.23
C GLY A 357 -21.59 1.26 9.06
N GLU A 358 -20.35 1.09 8.63
CA GLU A 358 -19.29 0.50 9.46
C GLU A 358 -18.03 1.35 9.43
N TRP A 359 -17.10 1.04 10.33
CA TRP A 359 -15.84 1.75 10.43
C TRP A 359 -14.66 0.80 10.60
N LEU A 360 -13.50 1.20 10.09
CA LEU A 360 -12.26 0.45 10.21
C LEU A 360 -11.07 1.33 10.60
N CYS A 361 -10.22 0.81 11.48
CA CYS A 361 -8.92 1.40 11.81
C CYS A 361 -7.85 0.31 11.93
N GLY A 362 -6.58 0.72 12.02
CA GLY A 362 -5.45 -0.21 12.13
C GLY A 362 -5.41 -1.08 13.40
N LEU A 363 -6.29 -0.82 14.39
CA LEU A 363 -6.40 -1.65 15.60
C LEU A 363 -7.35 -2.84 15.42
N HIS A 364 -8.16 -2.86 14.36
CA HIS A 364 -9.04 -4.00 14.10
C HIS A 364 -8.24 -5.23 13.62
N PRO A 365 -8.59 -6.44 14.07
CA PRO A 365 -8.00 -7.67 13.53
C PRO A 365 -8.19 -7.79 12.02
N ALA A 366 -7.25 -8.40 11.31
CA ALA A 366 -7.36 -8.55 9.86
C ALA A 366 -8.57 -9.37 9.40
N SER A 367 -9.02 -10.38 10.16
CA SER A 367 -10.30 -11.08 9.90
C SER A 367 -11.47 -10.12 9.86
N HIS A 368 -11.55 -9.25 10.87
CA HIS A 368 -12.61 -8.25 10.95
C HIS A 368 -12.53 -7.26 9.78
N GLN A 369 -11.33 -6.73 9.49
CA GLN A 369 -11.12 -5.85 8.34
C GLN A 369 -11.58 -6.51 7.02
N ARG A 370 -11.18 -7.77 6.78
CA ARG A 370 -11.57 -8.53 5.58
C ARG A 370 -13.08 -8.78 5.53
N ALA A 371 -13.71 -9.15 6.64
CA ALA A 371 -15.14 -9.40 6.70
C ALA A 371 -15.95 -8.14 6.37
N VAL A 372 -15.63 -7.02 7.00
CA VAL A 372 -16.31 -5.72 6.76
C VAL A 372 -16.05 -5.22 5.35
N LEU A 373 -14.83 -5.36 4.82
CA LEU A 373 -14.53 -5.02 3.43
C LEU A 373 -15.32 -5.88 2.45
N GLY A 374 -15.44 -7.18 2.71
CA GLY A 374 -16.25 -8.09 1.90
C GLY A 374 -17.72 -7.68 1.90
N GLN A 375 -18.31 -7.42 3.07
CA GLN A 375 -19.67 -6.92 3.24
C GLN A 375 -19.91 -5.63 2.43
N PHE A 376 -19.02 -4.64 2.61
CA PHE A 376 -19.09 -3.37 1.88
C PHE A 376 -18.98 -3.56 0.36
N ALA A 377 -18.03 -4.38 -0.09
CA ALA A 377 -17.78 -4.61 -1.52
C ALA A 377 -18.94 -5.36 -2.20
N ASP A 378 -19.61 -6.26 -1.47
CA ASP A 378 -20.75 -7.04 -1.95
C ASP A 378 -22.10 -6.36 -1.73
N GLY A 379 -22.14 -5.23 -1.00
CA GLY A 379 -23.38 -4.53 -0.67
C GLY A 379 -24.31 -5.37 0.20
N VAL A 380 -23.75 -6.00 1.25
CA VAL A 380 -24.49 -6.80 2.22
C VAL A 380 -24.09 -6.45 3.65
N ASP A 381 -24.99 -6.67 4.60
CA ASP A 381 -24.69 -6.56 6.03
C ASP A 381 -24.17 -7.89 6.63
N ALA A 382 -24.01 -7.94 7.97
CA ALA A 382 -23.50 -9.10 8.68
C ALA A 382 -24.42 -10.34 8.57
N GLU A 383 -25.72 -10.13 8.34
CA GLU A 383 -26.70 -11.19 8.12
C GLU A 383 -26.87 -11.55 6.64
N GLY A 384 -26.11 -10.92 5.74
CA GLY A 384 -26.18 -11.14 4.30
C GLY A 384 -27.37 -10.45 3.61
N ARG A 385 -28.05 -9.52 4.30
CA ARG A 385 -29.13 -8.73 3.71
C ARG A 385 -28.53 -7.63 2.85
N LYS A 386 -29.19 -7.32 1.73
CA LYS A 386 -28.71 -6.28 0.81
C LYS A 386 -28.78 -4.90 1.47
N THR A 387 -27.74 -4.11 1.27
CA THR A 387 -27.69 -2.70 1.71
C THR A 387 -27.94 -1.77 0.53
N GLU A 388 -28.77 -0.76 0.73
CA GLU A 388 -29.14 0.21 -0.32
C GLU A 388 -28.04 1.26 -0.45
N PHE A 389 -27.87 2.11 0.57
CA PHE A 389 -26.74 3.03 0.70
C PHE A 389 -25.73 2.47 1.69
N ARG A 390 -24.44 2.63 1.42
CA ARG A 390 -23.36 2.09 2.25
C ARG A 390 -22.21 3.07 2.38
N ILE A 391 -21.80 3.32 3.61
CA ILE A 391 -20.63 4.15 3.90
C ILE A 391 -19.67 3.38 4.81
N LEU A 392 -18.45 3.16 4.33
CA LEU A 392 -17.36 2.61 5.14
C LEU A 392 -16.47 3.75 5.61
N SER A 393 -16.36 3.94 6.92
CA SER A 393 -15.58 5.02 7.53
C SER A 393 -14.19 4.55 7.95
N THR A 394 -13.13 5.23 7.53
CA THR A 394 -11.76 4.81 7.83
C THR A 394 -10.95 5.92 8.46
N CYS A 395 -10.00 5.53 9.31
CA CYS A 395 -8.96 6.41 9.83
C CYS A 395 -7.61 5.75 9.62
N ARG A 396 -6.76 6.38 8.78
CA ARG A 396 -5.41 5.90 8.45
C ARG A 396 -5.35 4.43 8.03
N LEU A 397 -6.45 3.93 7.46
CA LEU A 397 -6.58 2.58 6.94
C LEU A 397 -7.10 2.69 5.50
N LEU A 398 -6.67 1.77 4.64
CA LEU A 398 -7.03 1.73 3.21
C LEU A 398 -6.52 2.92 2.38
N GLY A 399 -5.54 3.67 2.88
CA GLY A 399 -4.95 4.79 2.13
C GLY A 399 -4.21 4.36 0.87
N GLU A 400 -3.71 3.11 0.82
CA GLU A 400 -2.95 2.59 -0.31
C GLU A 400 -3.19 1.09 -0.52
N GLY A 401 -3.24 0.68 -1.80
CA GLY A 401 -3.16 -0.72 -2.21
C GLY A 401 -4.27 -1.62 -1.67
N THR A 402 -5.52 -1.15 -1.60
CA THR A 402 -6.68 -2.00 -1.28
C THR A 402 -7.67 -1.98 -2.43
N ASP A 403 -7.71 -3.08 -3.19
CA ASP A 403 -8.69 -3.28 -4.25
C ASP A 403 -10.02 -3.76 -3.66
N ILE A 404 -11.03 -2.88 -3.64
CA ILE A 404 -12.40 -3.24 -3.26
C ILE A 404 -13.06 -3.96 -4.44
N THR A 405 -12.97 -5.29 -4.42
CA THR A 405 -13.44 -6.17 -5.50
C THR A 405 -14.60 -7.02 -5.03
N GLY A 406 -15.79 -6.43 -5.03
CA GLY A 406 -17.05 -7.13 -4.78
C GLY A 406 -18.10 -6.80 -5.83
N ARG A 407 -19.30 -7.35 -5.67
CA ARG A 407 -20.38 -7.22 -6.66
C ARG A 407 -20.80 -5.78 -6.93
N CYS A 408 -20.73 -4.94 -5.91
CA CYS A 408 -21.30 -3.60 -5.95
C CYS A 408 -20.23 -2.51 -6.06
N GLY A 409 -18.96 -2.82 -5.78
CA GLY A 409 -17.84 -1.88 -5.93
C GLY A 409 -17.96 -0.62 -5.06
N LEU A 410 -17.17 0.39 -5.42
CA LEU A 410 -17.09 1.71 -4.77
C LEU A 410 -17.46 2.79 -5.80
N ASP A 411 -18.36 3.70 -5.43
CA ASP A 411 -18.80 4.79 -6.31
C ASP A 411 -18.05 6.09 -6.04
N GLY A 412 -17.68 6.37 -4.79
CA GLY A 412 -17.00 7.61 -4.44
C GLY A 412 -16.17 7.55 -3.17
N VAL A 413 -15.35 8.59 -2.99
CA VAL A 413 -14.50 8.78 -1.81
C VAL A 413 -14.85 10.12 -1.18
N LEU A 414 -15.16 10.10 0.12
CA LEU A 414 -15.44 11.28 0.93
C LEU A 414 -14.24 11.63 1.81
N PHE A 415 -13.78 12.87 1.72
CA PHE A 415 -12.81 13.44 2.66
C PHE A 415 -13.55 14.30 3.69
N ALA A 416 -14.01 13.68 4.79
CA ALA A 416 -14.93 14.31 5.73
C ALA A 416 -14.25 15.31 6.67
N ASP A 417 -13.09 14.95 7.22
CA ASP A 417 -12.34 15.79 8.16
C ASP A 417 -10.85 15.44 8.13
N MET A 418 -10.19 15.72 7.01
CA MET A 418 -8.76 15.44 6.87
C MET A 418 -7.93 16.61 7.39
N ARG A 419 -6.96 16.33 8.27
CA ARG A 419 -5.80 17.22 8.43
C ARG A 419 -4.88 17.05 7.23
N SER A 420 -4.22 18.13 6.84
CA SER A 420 -3.06 18.07 5.95
C SER A 420 -2.04 17.05 6.49
N SER A 421 -1.52 16.23 5.59
CA SER A 421 -0.56 15.13 5.84
C SER A 421 0.56 15.49 6.81
#